data_AF-A0A1V5BH84-F1
#
_entry.id   AF-A0A1V5BH84-F1
#
_cell.length_a   1.000
_cell.length_b   1.000
_cell.length_c   1.000
_cell.angle_alpha   90.00
_cell.angle_beta   90.00
_cell.angle_gamma   90.00
#
_symmetry.space_group_name_H-M   'P 1'
#
loop_
_entity.id
_entity.type
_entity.pdbx_description
1 polymer ?
#
loop_
_entity_poly.entity_id
_entity_poly.type
_entity_poly.pdbx_seq_one_letter_code
_entity_poly.pdbx_strand_id
1 'polypeptide(L)' 'MSNGVIDAWYERGMKNGALGGKLVGAGGGGFLMFYAADRNRLRHAMRAEGLEEVRFGFDFEGTKVVLS' A
#
# COMPACT_ATOMS: atom_id res chain seq x y z
N MET A 1 -10.07 -6.48 13.23
CA MET A 1 -10.16 -5.14 13.85
C MET A 1 -9.62 -4.15 12.83
N SER A 2 -10.49 -3.45 12.10
CA SER A 2 -10.04 -2.29 11.32
C SER A 2 -9.82 -1.13 12.29
N ASN A 3 -8.71 -0.43 12.12
CA ASN A 3 -8.40 0.78 12.89
C ASN A 3 -9.02 1.95 12.12
N GLY A 4 -9.80 2.82 12.75
CA GLY A 4 -10.54 3.89 12.05
C GLY A 4 -9.66 4.81 11.20
N VAL A 5 -8.37 4.90 11.54
CA VAL A 5 -7.36 5.61 10.74
C VAL A 5 -7.07 4.92 9.40
N ILE A 6 -6.95 3.58 9.40
CA ILE A 6 -6.69 2.80 8.18
C ILE A 6 -7.89 2.90 7.23
N ASP A 7 -9.11 2.84 7.79
CA ASP A 7 -10.33 3.01 7.00
C ASP A 7 -10.39 4.41 6.37
N ALA A 8 -9.99 5.46 7.10
CA ALA A 8 -9.91 6.81 6.56
C ALA A 8 -8.88 6.93 5.41
N TRP A 9 -7.71 6.31 5.54
CA TRP A 9 -6.71 6.26 4.47
C TRP A 9 -7.22 5.48 3.25
N TYR A 10 -7.92 4.37 3.47
CA TYR A 10 -8.54 3.60 2.39
C TYR A 10 -9.52 4.45 1.60
N GLU A 11 -10.48 5.09 2.28
CA GLU A 11 -11.46 5.99 1.68
C GLU A 11 -10.81 7.17 0.94
N ARG A 12 -9.75 7.73 1.52
CA ARG A 12 -8.96 8.77 0.88
C ARG A 12 -8.29 8.29 -0.39
N GLY A 13 -7.75 7.07 -0.39
CA GLY A 13 -7.17 6.45 -1.58
C GLY A 13 -8.19 6.26 -2.70
N MET A 14 -9.37 5.73 -2.36
CA MET A 14 -10.48 5.54 -3.31
C MET A 14 -10.91 6.86 -3.98
N LYS A 15 -10.97 7.95 -3.22
CA LYS A 15 -11.32 9.29 -3.74
C LYS A 15 -10.20 9.95 -4.58
N ASN A 16 -9.00 9.38 -4.58
CA ASN A 16 -7.81 9.98 -5.19
C ASN A 16 -7.11 9.07 -6.21
N GLY A 17 -7.87 8.19 -6.87
CA GLY A 17 -7.38 7.45 -8.03
C GLY A 17 -7.16 5.96 -7.79
N ALA A 18 -7.37 5.46 -6.56
CA ALA A 18 -7.44 4.02 -6.32
C ALA A 18 -8.74 3.44 -6.91
N LEU A 19 -8.61 2.28 -7.55
CA LEU A 19 -9.71 1.41 -7.97
C LEU A 19 -10.07 0.38 -6.88
N GLY A 20 -9.12 0.11 -5.99
CA GLY A 20 -9.29 -0.77 -4.85
C GLY A 20 -8.01 -0.82 -4.01
N GLY A 21 -8.09 -1.44 -2.84
CA GLY A 21 -6.93 -1.62 -1.99
C GLY A 21 -7.13 -2.72 -0.96
N LYS A 22 -6.05 -3.07 -0.28
CA LYS A 22 -6.04 -4.12 0.73
C LYS A 22 -4.97 -3.84 1.77
N LEU A 23 -5.32 -4.05 3.04
CA LEU A 23 -4.33 -4.15 4.10
C LEU A 23 -3.62 -5.51 3.99
N VAL A 24 -2.30 -5.48 3.83
CA VAL A 24 -1.47 -6.67 3.64
C VAL A 24 -0.83 -7.05 4.97
N GLY A 25 -1.07 -8.29 5.42
CA GLY A 25 -0.55 -8.84 6.68
C GLY A 25 -1.65 -9.38 7.59
N ALA A 26 -1.33 -9.55 8.88
CA ALA A 26 -2.26 -10.07 9.90
C ALA A 26 -3.41 -9.10 10.27
N GLY A 27 -3.34 -7.85 9.81
CA GLY A 27 -4.30 -6.78 10.12
C GLY A 27 -3.86 -5.89 11.29
N GLY A 28 -4.48 -4.71 11.42
CA GLY A 28 -4.18 -3.73 12.47
C GLY A 28 -3.01 -2.77 12.19
N GLY A 29 -2.27 -2.98 11.10
CA GLY A 29 -1.15 -2.16 10.66
C GLY A 29 -0.39 -2.80 9.49
N GLY A 30 0.80 -2.29 9.18
CA GLY A 30 1.63 -2.79 8.09
C GLY A 30 1.42 -2.03 6.78
N PHE A 31 1.29 -2.76 5.67
CA PHE A 31 1.23 -2.16 4.34
C PHE A 31 -0.21 -2.02 3.83
N LEU A 32 -0.61 -0.80 3.50
CA LEU A 32 -1.83 -0.55 2.76
C LEU A 32 -1.50 -0.51 1.26
N MET A 33 -1.91 -1.54 0.53
CA MET A 33 -1.65 -1.68 -0.90
C MET A 33 -2.86 -1.20 -1.70
N PHE A 34 -2.62 -0.41 -2.75
CA PHE A 34 -3.68 0.07 -3.65
C PHE A 34 -3.42 -0.35 -5.09
N TYR A 35 -4.48 -0.69 -5.79
CA TYR A 35 -4.54 -0.73 -7.24
C TYR A 35 -5.16 0.57 -7.73
N ALA A 36 -4.51 1.28 -8.65
CA ALA A 36 -4.88 2.66 -8.99
C ALA A 36 -4.80 2.94 -10.48
N ALA A 37 -5.83 3.61 -11.01
CA ALA A 37 -5.84 4.14 -12.37
C ALA A 37 -4.97 5.40 -12.46
N ASP A 38 -5.05 6.29 -11.46
CA ASP A 38 -4.19 7.47 -11.34
C ASP A 38 -3.23 7.29 -10.15
N ARG A 39 -2.08 6.70 -10.44
CA ARG A 39 -1.04 6.45 -9.44
C ARG A 39 -0.45 7.74 -8.87
N ASN A 40 -0.37 8.81 -9.66
CA ASN A 40 0.29 10.04 -9.23
C ASN A 40 -0.60 10.77 -8.22
N ARG A 41 -1.89 10.92 -8.51
CA ARG A 41 -2.84 11.55 -7.58
C ARG A 41 -2.92 10.78 -6.27
N LEU A 42 -2.98 9.44 -6.33
CA LEU A 42 -3.01 8.61 -5.14
C LEU A 42 -1.75 8.81 -4.29
N ARG A 43 -0.58 8.81 -4.92
CA ARG A 43 0.72 8.97 -4.24
C ARG A 43 0.81 10.32 -3.50
N HIS A 44 0.33 11.41 -4.10
CA HIS A 44 0.29 12.71 -3.44
C HIS A 44 -0.69 12.72 -2.27
N ALA A 45 -1.89 12.14 -2.44
CA ALA A 45 -2.88 12.06 -1.38
C ALA A 45 -2.37 11.26 -0.17
N MET A 46 -1.72 10.10 -0.39
CA MET A 46 -1.17 9.29 0.70
C MET A 46 -0.02 10.00 1.43
N ARG A 47 0.87 10.69 0.68
CA ARG A 47 1.95 11.49 1.29
C ARG A 47 1.42 12.64 2.15
N ALA A 48 0.32 13.29 1.74
CA ALA A 48 -0.30 14.34 2.52
C ALA A 48 -0.88 13.84 3.86
N GLU A 49 -1.26 12.55 3.93
CA GLU A 49 -1.67 11.87 5.16
C GLU A 49 -0.48 11.33 5.98
N GLY A 50 0.76 11.61 5.57
CA GLY A 50 1.98 11.20 6.26
C GLY A 50 2.44 9.77 5.97
N LEU A 51 1.86 9.10 4.96
CA LEU A 51 2.23 7.73 4.59
C LEU A 51 3.45 7.70 3.67
N GLU A 52 4.30 6.69 3.88
CA GLU A 52 5.46 6.42 3.03
C GLU A 52 5.08 5.49 1.86
N GLU A 53 5.54 5.84 0.66
CA GLU A 53 5.40 4.95 -0.51
C GLU A 53 6.53 3.95 -0.52
N VAL A 54 6.20 2.66 -0.45
CA VAL A 54 7.17 1.57 -0.62
C VAL A 54 7.05 1.01 -2.04
N ARG A 55 8.15 1.09 -2.79
CA ARG A 55 8.26 0.46 -4.10
C ARG A 55 8.58 -1.02 -3.91
N PHE A 56 7.79 -1.89 -4.53
CA PHE A 56 8.05 -3.32 -4.56
C PHE A 56 7.95 -3.84 -5.99
N GLY A 57 8.66 -4.94 -6.24
CA GLY A 57 8.52 -5.76 -7.44
C GLY A 57 8.24 -7.20 -7.03
N PHE A 58 7.68 -7.98 -7.95
CA PHE A 58 7.56 -9.42 -7.72
C PHE A 58 8.94 -10.06 -7.86
N ASP A 59 9.32 -10.81 -6.83
CA ASP A 59 10.43 -11.74 -6.91
C ASP A 59 9.90 -13.15 -7.22
N PHE A 60 10.64 -13.87 -8.05
CA PHE A 60 10.34 -15.24 -8.46
C PHE A 60 11.45 -16.23 -8.07
N GLU A 61 12.55 -15.74 -7.50
CA GLU A 61 13.72 -16.56 -7.19
C GLU A 61 13.63 -17.21 -5.81
N GLY A 62 12.95 -16.56 -4.85
CA GLY A 62 12.83 -17.07 -3.50
C GLY A 62 14.18 -17.13 -2.78
N THR A 63 14.32 -18.05 -1.82
CA THR A 63 15.55 -18.16 -1.03
C THR A 63 16.65 -18.90 -1.81
N LYS A 64 17.86 -18.32 -1.85
CA LYS A 64 19.05 -18.91 -2.49
C LYS A 64 20.24 -18.98 -1.53
N VAL A 65 21.06 -20.02 -1.65
CA VAL A 65 22.35 -20.12 -0.97
C VAL A 65 23.40 -19.40 -1.82
N VAL A 66 24.11 -18.44 -1.22
CA VAL A 66 25.25 -17.78 -1.85
C VAL A 66 26.51 -18.53 -1.45
N LEU A 67 27.20 -19.13 -2.43
CA LEU A 67 28.51 -19.75 -2.21
C LEU A 67 29.59 -18.71 -2.49
N SER A 68 30.47 -18.50 -1.50
CA SER A 68 31.65 -17.65 -1.55
C SER A 68 32.90 -18.47 -1.81
#